data_AF-A0A7Y3UP00-F1
#
_entry.id   AF-A0A7Y3UP00-F1
#
_cell.length_a   1.000
_cell.length_b   1.000
_cell.length_c   1.000
_cell.angle_alpha   90.00
_cell.angle_beta   90.00
_cell.angle_gamma   90.00
#
_symmetry.space_group_name_H-M   'P 1'
#
loop_
_entity.id
_entity.type
_entity.pdbx_description
1 polymer ?
#
loop_
_entity_poly.entity_id
_entity_poly.type
_entity_poly.pdbx_seq_one_letter_code
_entity_poly.pdbx_strand_id
1 'polypeptide(L)' 'MSIRYKDYDLDASSAKSYEKDEWMTSIHISQLSSDGYKAQPFYCKEAFGTKEEADEHAINLGKEIIDGTHPTLKLTV' A
#
# COMPACT_ATOMS: atom_id res chain seq x y z
N MET A 1 -6.68 -6.08 1.27
CA MET A 1 -5.98 -7.29 0.79
C MET A 1 -4.60 -7.34 1.43
N SER A 2 -4.14 -8.49 1.95
CA SER A 2 -2.82 -8.56 2.61
C SER A 2 -1.96 -9.66 1.99
N ILE A 3 -0.70 -9.34 1.66
CA ILE A 3 0.27 -10.30 1.12
C ILE A 3 1.64 -10.11 1.79
N ARG A 4 2.46 -11.16 1.75
CA ARG A 4 3.87 -11.05 2.08
C ARG A 4 4.70 -10.83 0.81
N TYR A 5 5.58 -9.84 0.84
CA TYR A 5 6.52 -9.55 -0.25
C TYR A 5 7.93 -9.34 0.33
N LYS A 6 8.82 -10.29 0.04
CA LYS A 6 10.14 -10.39 0.68
C LYS A 6 10.00 -10.48 2.20
N ASP A 7 10.70 -9.60 2.93
CA ASP A 7 10.66 -9.51 4.39
C ASP A 7 9.61 -8.52 4.91
N TYR A 8 8.70 -8.06 4.03
CA TYR A 8 7.65 -7.10 4.37
C TYR A 8 6.26 -7.72 4.22
N ASP A 9 5.37 -7.33 5.13
CA ASP A 9 3.93 -7.53 5.01
C ASP A 9 3.33 -6.27 4.37
N LEU A 10 2.54 -6.49 3.31
CA LEU A 10 1.85 -5.48 2.53
C LEU A 10 0.35 -5.60 2.79
N ASP A 11 -0.25 -4.61 3.47
CA ASP A 11 -1.68 -4.57 3.78
C ASP A 11 -2.39 -3.41 3.06
N ALA A 12 -3.07 -3.75 1.98
CA ALA A 12 -3.87 -2.83 1.18
C ALA A 12 -5.25 -2.62 1.82
N SER A 13 -5.61 -1.35 1.99
CA SER A 13 -6.90 -0.93 2.50
C SER A 13 -7.57 0.01 1.51
N SER A 14 -8.68 -0.44 0.94
CA SER A 14 -9.51 0.31 0.00
C SER A 14 -10.85 0.71 0.61
N ALA A 15 -11.30 1.92 0.28
CA ALA A 15 -12.57 2.47 0.70
C ALA A 15 -13.26 3.15 -0.46
N LYS A 16 -14.57 2.94 -0.57
CA LYS A 16 -15.41 3.63 -1.55
C LYS A 16 -15.75 5.02 -1.03
N SER A 17 -15.55 6.05 -1.85
CA SER A 17 -16.02 7.40 -1.54
C SER A 17 -17.56 7.40 -1.44
N TYR A 18 -18.10 8.12 -0.47
CA TYR A 18 -19.55 8.24 -0.31
C TYR A 18 -20.18 9.15 -1.38
N GLU A 19 -19.43 10.15 -1.86
CA GLU A 19 -19.92 11.19 -2.78
C GLU A 19 -19.66 10.87 -4.24
N LYS A 20 -18.62 10.08 -4.50
CA LYS A 20 -18.18 9.69 -5.84
C LYS A 20 -18.17 8.17 -5.88
N ASP A 21 -18.66 7.59 -6.97
CA ASP A 21 -18.67 6.13 -7.18
C ASP A 21 -17.26 5.59 -7.47
N GLU A 22 -16.29 5.99 -6.64
CA GLU A 22 -14.85 5.85 -6.83
C GLU A 22 -14.23 5.18 -5.60
N TRP A 23 -13.23 4.35 -5.84
CA TRP A 23 -12.47 3.67 -4.80
C TRP A 23 -11.14 4.39 -4.58
N MET A 24 -10.82 4.68 -3.32
CA MET A 24 -9.51 5.14 -2.88
C MET A 24 -8.81 4.00 -2.14
N THR A 25 -7.48 4.04 -2.11
CA THR A 25 -6.68 2.96 -1.52
C THR A 25 -5.45 3.48 -0.80
N SER A 26 -4.93 2.65 0.10
CA SER A 26 -3.70 2.87 0.85
C SER A 26 -2.99 1.54 1.07
N ILE A 27 -1.68 1.59 1.24
CA ILE A 27 -0.86 0.43 1.54
C ILE A 27 -0.09 0.65 2.85
N HIS A 28 -0.24 -0.27 3.80
CA HIS A 28 0.60 -0.33 4.98
C HIS A 28 1.73 -1.32 4.70
N ILE A 29 2.96 -0.83 4.75
CA ILE A 29 4.15 -1.67 4.60
C ILE A 29 4.74 -1.86 5.97
N SER A 30 4.88 -3.11 6.38
CA SER A 30 5.39 -3.45 7.71
C SER A 30 6.47 -4.52 7.68
N GLN A 31 7.38 -4.44 8.63
CA GLN A 31 8.48 -5.38 8.78
C GLN A 31 8.71 -5.68 10.26
N LEU A 32 8.84 -6.97 10.57
CA LEU A 32 9.32 -7.41 11.87
C LEU A 32 10.85 -7.30 11.89
N SER A 33 11.38 -6.42 12.74
CA SER A 33 12.82 -6.23 12.96
C SER A 33 13.19 -6.60 14.39
N SER A 34 14.49 -6.65 14.71
CA SER A 34 14.98 -6.84 16.08
C SER A 34 14.47 -5.77 17.05
N ASP A 35 14.19 -4.57 16.54
CA ASP A 35 13.70 -3.42 17.30
C ASP A 35 12.16 -3.40 17.41
N GLY A 36 11.50 -4.47 16.95
CA GLY A 36 10.06 -4.62 16.94
C GLY A 36 9.44 -4.45 15.55
N TYR A 37 8.11 -4.36 15.55
CA TYR A 37 7.30 -4.22 14.34
C TYR A 37 7.28 -2.76 13.89
N LYS A 38 7.83 -2.47 12.72
CA LYS A 38 7.75 -1.14 12.09
C LYS A 38 6.69 -1.19 11.01
N ALA A 39 5.80 -0.21 10.97
CA ALA A 39 4.77 -0.08 9.94
C ALA A 39 4.74 1.36 9.42
N GLN A 40 4.65 1.51 8.11
CA GLN A 40 4.56 2.82 7.45
C GLN A 40 3.39 2.81 6.45
N PRO A 41 2.40 3.71 6.62
CA PRO A 41 1.30 3.86 5.67
C PRO A 41 1.71 4.72 4.47
N PHE A 42 1.21 4.36 3.30
CA PHE A 42 1.29 5.15 2.08
C PHE A 42 -0.12 5.29 1.48
N TYR A 43 -0.50 6.52 1.16
CA TYR A 43 -1.82 6.85 0.63
C TYR A 43 -1.75 7.06 -0.89
N CYS A 44 -2.60 6.34 -1.63
CA CYS A 44 -2.73 6.55 -3.06
C CYS A 44 -3.67 7.73 -3.31
N LYS A 45 -3.26 8.65 -4.18
CA LYS A 45 -4.08 9.81 -4.58
C LYS A 45 -5.03 9.51 -5.74
N GLU A 46 -4.87 8.34 -6.35
CA GLU A 46 -5.64 7.89 -7.49
C GLU A 46 -7.00 7.33 -7.04
N ALA A 47 -7.97 7.44 -7.95
CA ALA A 47 -9.32 6.95 -7.78
C ALA A 47 -9.56 5.81 -8.80
N PHE A 48 -10.20 4.73 -8.36
CA PHE A 48 -10.38 3.51 -9.14
C PHE A 48 -11.86 3.18 -9.33
N GLY A 49 -12.20 2.50 -10.42
CA GLY A 49 -13.58 2.08 -10.71
C GLY A 49 -14.04 0.91 -9.84
N THR A 50 -13.11 0.05 -9.44
CA THR A 50 -13.39 -1.15 -8.64
C THR A 50 -12.50 -1.25 -7.42
N LYS A 51 -12.94 -2.06 -6.44
CA LYS A 51 -12.16 -2.35 -5.24
C LYS A 51 -10.90 -3.15 -5.60
N GLU A 52 -11.05 -4.09 -6.51
CA GLU A 52 -10.01 -5.00 -6.96
C GLU A 52 -8.86 -4.24 -7.63
N GLU A 53 -9.16 -3.31 -8.54
CA GLU A 53 -8.15 -2.42 -9.14
C GLU A 53 -7.43 -1.58 -8.08
N ALA A 54 -8.17 -1.06 -7.08
CA ALA A 54 -7.62 -0.26 -6.01
C ALA A 54 -6.69 -1.07 -5.09
N ASP A 55 -7.06 -2.31 -4.75
CA ASP A 55 -6.24 -3.22 -3.95
C ASP A 55 -4.99 -3.66 -4.73
N GLU A 56 -5.13 -4.05 -6.01
CA GLU A 56 -3.99 -4.44 -6.85
C GLU A 56 -3.00 -3.30 -7.05
N HIS A 57 -3.49 -2.08 -7.28
CA HIS A 57 -2.64 -0.91 -7.40
C HIS A 57 -1.87 -0.64 -6.10
N ALA A 58 -2.52 -0.69 -4.94
CA ALA A 58 -1.86 -0.51 -3.64
C ALA A 58 -0.76 -1.55 -3.39
N ILE A 59 -1.01 -2.81 -3.75
CA ILE A 59 0.00 -3.87 -3.64
C ILE A 59 1.20 -3.59 -4.56
N ASN A 60 0.97 -3.18 -5.80
CA ASN A 60 2.06 -2.87 -6.73
C ASN A 60 2.87 -1.66 -6.28
N LEU A 61 2.20 -0.61 -5.78
CA LEU A 61 2.86 0.52 -5.15
C LEU A 61 3.76 0.08 -3.98
N GLY A 62 3.26 -0.81 -3.12
CA GLY A 62 4.03 -1.37 -2.01
C GLY A 62 5.31 -2.07 -2.48
N LYS A 63 5.23 -2.85 -3.57
CA LYS A 63 6.40 -3.51 -4.16
C LYS A 63 7.40 -2.51 -4.72
N GLU A 64 6.95 -1.49 -5.45
CA GLU A 64 7.82 -0.44 -6.01
C GLU A 64 8.56 0.34 -4.91
N ILE A 65 7.90 0.62 -3.79
CA ILE A 65 8.51 1.26 -2.63
C ILE A 65 9.58 0.35 -2.01
N ILE A 66 9.29 -0.94 -1.84
CA ILE A 66 10.24 -1.94 -1.32
C ILE A 66 11.43 -2.14 -2.26
N ASP A 67 11.20 -2.11 -3.56
CA ASP A 67 12.24 -2.24 -4.59
C ASP A 67 13.05 -0.95 -4.78
N GLY A 68 12.60 0.17 -4.20
CA GLY A 68 13.23 1.48 -4.35
C GLY A 68 13.07 2.07 -5.76
N THR A 69 12.11 1.56 -6.54
CA THR A 69 11.82 2.01 -7.91
C THR A 69 10.83 3.15 -7.95
N HIS A 70 10.04 3.36 -6.88
CA HIS A 70 9.11 4.48 -6.82
C HIS A 70 9.89 5.82 -6.77
N PRO A 71 9.55 6.82 -7.62
CA PRO A 71 10.38 8.01 -7.82
C PRO A 71 10.47 8.92 -6.58
N THR A 72 9.43 8.93 -5.74
CA THR A 72 9.29 9.90 -4.63
C THR A 72 8.99 9.28 -3.26
N LEU A 73 8.53 8.03 -3.21
CA LEU A 73 8.09 7.38 -1.98
C LEU A 73 9.15 6.38 -1.58
N LYS A 74 9.54 6.40 -0.31
CA LYS A 74 10.59 5.56 0.23
C LYS A 74 10.18 5.08 1.62
N LEU A 75 10.58 3.86 1.93
CA LEU A 75 10.56 3.35 3.29
C LEU A 75 11.57 4.13 4.15
N THR A 76 11.14 4.50 5.34
CA THR A 76 11.99 5.14 6.36
C THR A 76 12.23 4.21 7.55
N VAL A 77 12.07 2.90 7.35
CA VAL A 77 12.19 1.85 8.39
C VAL A 77 13.62 1.65 8.88
#